data_AF-A0A7J2NGT7-F1
#
_entry.id   AF-A0A7J2NGT7-F1
#
_cell.length_a   1.000
_cell.length_b   1.000
_cell.length_c   1.000
_cell.angle_alpha   90.00
_cell.angle_beta   90.00
_cell.angle_gamma   90.00
#
_symmetry.space_group_name_H-M   'P 1'
#
loop_
_entity.id
_entity.type
_entity.pdbx_description
1 polymer ?
#
loop_
_entity_poly.entity_id
_entity_poly.type
_entity_poly.pdbx_seq_one_letter_code
_entity_poly.pdbx_strand_id
1 'polypeptide(L)'
;YGLPWAIYGDIYYRMGKFNRARTFYDMALSIDRNDIETLSNLGNMLAFKGFGERALSTYRNAVRIAPHDSKIWNNIGVVFLSMRRYDEALAAFNKSISEDNSFSSAHYNAGMILMRSGKPAAAMRHFHKLINLDPEDESYRRAYERARFIRKCFQQSAGWRDLGLEISELINTIISNPGKFEQSYREYLDTVIRELSLTVFDNDQERATASLQKLQGMIRDSGMSVQRLRLSSGLTIDQLRFCIAVLMRAKKAEFKSARKEIWLVPAGEEEEMQSSGDDRASSPVAGSRRSPTTS
;
A
#
# COMPACT_ATOMS: atom_id res chain seq x y z
N TYR A 1 -23.05 26.85 30.80
CA TYR A 1 -22.03 27.31 29.85
C TYR A 1 -20.74 26.51 30.04
N GLY A 2 -20.54 25.42 29.30
CA GLY A 2 -19.33 24.57 29.40
C GLY A 2 -18.14 25.05 28.57
N LEU A 3 -18.41 25.84 27.52
CA LEU A 3 -17.43 26.30 26.52
C LEU A 3 -16.18 26.99 27.11
N PRO A 4 -16.25 27.89 28.10
CA PRO A 4 -15.05 28.52 28.67
C PRO A 4 -14.09 27.50 29.28
N TRP A 5 -14.60 26.46 29.93
CA TRP A 5 -13.79 25.40 30.51
C TRP A 5 -13.10 24.54 29.45
N ALA A 6 -13.79 24.24 28.34
CA ALA A 6 -13.20 23.54 27.21
C ALA A 6 -12.01 24.33 26.62
N ILE A 7 -12.17 25.65 26.46
CA ILE A 7 -11.12 26.55 25.97
C ILE A 7 -9.92 26.59 26.93
N TYR A 8 -10.16 26.71 28.25
CA TYR A 8 -9.08 26.62 29.23
C TYR A 8 -8.35 25.28 29.15
N GLY A 9 -9.09 24.19 28.96
CA GLY A 9 -8.54 22.85 28.73
C GLY A 9 -7.54 22.84 27.57
N ASP A 10 -7.91 23.39 26.41
CA ASP A 10 -7.03 23.45 25.23
C ASP A 10 -5.80 24.33 25.46
N ILE A 11 -5.96 25.50 26.07
CA ILE A 11 -4.83 26.39 26.40
C ILE A 11 -3.81 25.66 27.28
N TYR A 12 -4.27 25.02 28.36
CA TYR A 12 -3.37 24.29 29.25
C TYR A 12 -2.77 23.03 28.59
N TYR A 13 -3.49 22.39 27.67
CA TYR A 13 -2.98 21.29 26.87
C TYR A 13 -1.81 21.75 25.99
N ARG A 14 -1.97 22.87 25.25
CA ARG A 14 -0.90 23.45 24.42
C ARG A 14 0.30 23.92 25.24
N MET A 15 0.09 24.34 26.49
CA MET A 15 1.17 24.66 27.43
C MET A 15 1.86 23.43 28.04
N GLY A 16 1.45 22.21 27.69
CA GLY A 16 1.99 20.96 28.26
C GLY A 16 1.56 20.68 29.70
N LYS A 17 0.61 21.44 30.25
CA LYS A 17 0.11 21.32 31.63
C LYS A 17 -1.08 20.34 31.70
N PHE A 18 -0.82 19.08 31.36
CA PHE A 18 -1.85 18.05 31.14
C PHE A 18 -2.80 17.79 32.31
N ASN A 19 -2.31 17.87 33.56
CA ASN A 19 -3.19 17.68 34.72
C ASN A 19 -4.23 18.79 34.82
N ARG A 20 -3.84 20.05 34.58
CA ARG A 20 -4.77 21.18 34.56
C ARG A 20 -5.71 21.11 33.36
N ALA A 21 -5.18 20.76 32.20
CA ALA A 21 -6.00 20.57 30.99
C ALA A 21 -7.12 19.55 31.24
N ARG A 22 -6.78 18.40 31.83
CA ARG A 22 -7.75 17.39 32.23
C ARG A 22 -8.79 17.93 33.20
N THR A 23 -8.39 18.64 34.25
CA THR A 23 -9.34 19.23 35.21
C THR A 23 -10.36 20.14 34.52
N PHE A 24 -9.93 20.97 33.58
CA PHE A 24 -10.83 21.86 32.85
C PHE A 24 -11.72 21.11 31.85
N TYR A 25 -11.22 20.06 31.20
CA TYR A 25 -12.07 19.17 30.40
C TYR A 25 -13.11 18.45 31.26
N ASP A 26 -12.74 17.94 32.44
CA ASP A 26 -13.67 17.28 33.36
C ASP A 26 -14.75 18.28 33.85
N MET A 27 -14.39 19.55 34.10
CA MET A 27 -15.34 20.62 34.42
C MET A 27 -16.29 20.91 33.25
N ALA A 28 -15.78 21.02 32.03
CA ALA A 28 -16.62 21.20 30.83
C ALA A 28 -17.62 20.03 30.68
N LEU A 29 -17.14 18.78 30.82
CA LEU A 29 -17.97 17.57 30.70
C LEU A 29 -18.94 17.38 31.87
N SER A 30 -18.68 17.98 33.03
CA SER A 30 -19.64 18.00 34.15
C SER A 30 -20.87 18.87 33.84
N ILE A 31 -20.70 19.89 33.00
CA ILE A 31 -21.77 20.79 32.56
C ILE A 31 -22.49 20.20 31.35
N ASP A 32 -21.74 19.70 30.37
CA ASP A 32 -22.27 19.00 29.21
C ASP A 32 -21.49 17.72 28.94
N ARG A 33 -22.07 16.58 29.33
CA ARG A 33 -21.46 15.26 29.17
C ARG A 33 -21.39 14.81 27.71
N ASN A 34 -22.13 15.46 26.82
CA ASN A 34 -22.25 15.07 25.42
C ASN A 34 -21.48 16.02 24.48
N ASP A 35 -20.66 16.92 25.02
CA ASP A 35 -19.80 17.79 24.21
C ASP A 35 -18.71 16.96 23.51
N ILE A 36 -18.94 16.68 22.22
CA ILE A 36 -18.08 15.86 21.35
C ILE A 36 -16.69 16.49 21.21
N GLU A 37 -16.62 17.83 21.14
CA GLU A 37 -15.35 18.53 20.95
C GLU A 37 -14.47 18.36 22.20
N THR A 38 -15.05 18.59 23.38
CA THR A 38 -14.35 18.36 24.65
C THR A 38 -13.96 16.89 24.84
N LEU A 39 -14.85 15.94 24.52
CA LEU A 39 -14.52 14.51 24.57
C LEU A 39 -13.37 14.16 23.62
N SER A 40 -13.36 14.71 22.41
CA SER A 40 -12.29 14.50 21.43
C SER A 40 -10.96 15.07 21.91
N ASN A 41 -10.98 16.26 22.49
CA ASN A 41 -9.79 16.92 23.03
C ASN A 41 -9.22 16.18 24.25
N LEU A 42 -10.08 15.70 25.15
CA LEU A 42 -9.69 14.85 26.27
C LEU A 42 -9.09 13.52 25.77
N GLY A 43 -9.73 12.89 24.77
CA GLY A 43 -9.21 11.69 24.11
C GLY A 43 -7.82 11.90 23.52
N ASN A 44 -7.62 13.00 22.77
CA ASN A 44 -6.33 13.36 22.17
C ASN A 44 -5.24 13.54 23.25
N MET A 45 -5.58 14.25 24.33
CA MET A 45 -4.68 14.48 25.46
C MET A 45 -4.28 13.17 26.14
N LEU A 46 -5.22 12.26 26.38
CA LEU A 46 -4.97 10.95 26.97
C LEU A 46 -4.08 10.08 26.07
N ALA A 47 -4.35 10.10 24.77
CA ALA A 47 -3.55 9.40 23.77
C ALA A 47 -2.10 9.90 23.75
N PHE A 48 -1.92 11.22 23.73
CA PHE A 48 -0.61 11.86 23.78
C PHE A 48 0.20 11.49 25.03
N LYS A 49 -0.47 11.29 26.17
CA LYS A 49 0.15 10.84 27.42
C LYS A 49 0.42 9.33 27.50
N GLY A 50 0.08 8.57 26.47
CA GLY A 50 0.26 7.11 26.44
C GLY A 50 -0.86 6.33 27.14
N PHE A 51 -1.95 6.98 27.56
CA PHE A 51 -3.10 6.31 28.17
C PHE A 51 -4.09 5.84 27.10
N GLY A 52 -3.63 4.98 26.19
CA GLY A 52 -4.37 4.54 25.00
C GLY A 52 -5.77 3.97 25.31
N GLU A 53 -5.89 3.04 26.25
CA GLU A 53 -7.20 2.45 26.62
C GLU A 53 -8.18 3.47 27.21
N ARG A 54 -7.68 4.44 27.99
CA ARG A 54 -8.51 5.53 28.51
C ARG A 54 -8.96 6.46 27.38
N ALA A 55 -8.07 6.78 26.44
CA ALA A 55 -8.41 7.55 25.26
C ALA A 55 -9.50 6.85 24.43
N LEU A 56 -9.37 5.55 24.19
CA LEU A 56 -10.40 4.75 23.50
C LEU A 56 -11.74 4.77 24.23
N SER A 57 -11.74 4.67 25.56
CA SER A 57 -12.97 4.80 26.34
C SER A 57 -13.63 6.17 26.14
N THR A 58 -12.85 7.25 26.12
CA THR A 58 -13.37 8.60 25.86
C THR A 58 -13.93 8.73 24.44
N TYR A 59 -13.23 8.21 23.43
CA TYR A 59 -13.72 8.24 22.05
C TYR A 59 -14.95 7.35 21.84
N ARG A 60 -15.09 6.21 22.53
CA ARG A 60 -16.32 5.40 22.47
C ARG A 60 -17.54 6.18 22.94
N ASN A 61 -17.38 7.04 23.95
CA ASN A 61 -18.45 7.95 24.36
C ASN A 61 -18.78 8.95 23.26
N ALA A 62 -17.76 9.52 22.62
CA ALA A 62 -17.93 10.46 21.51
C ALA A 62 -18.62 9.80 20.28
N VAL A 63 -18.23 8.58 19.91
CA VAL A 63 -18.87 7.78 18.84
C VAL A 63 -20.33 7.49 19.15
N ARG A 64 -20.70 7.24 20.41
CA ARG A 64 -22.10 7.01 20.79
C ARG A 64 -22.98 8.25 20.54
N ILE A 65 -22.40 9.44 20.58
CA ILE A 65 -23.10 10.72 20.37
C ILE A 65 -23.09 11.09 18.88
N ALA A 66 -21.95 10.94 18.20
CA ALA A 66 -21.79 11.21 16.78
C ALA A 66 -21.16 9.99 16.06
N PRO A 67 -21.94 8.97 15.71
CA PRO A 67 -21.42 7.73 15.12
C PRO A 67 -20.88 7.90 13.70
N HIS A 68 -21.29 8.96 13.02
CA HIS A 68 -20.93 9.29 11.64
C HIS A 68 -19.79 10.33 11.52
N ASP A 69 -19.16 10.71 12.64
CA ASP A 69 -18.05 11.66 12.60
C ASP A 69 -16.74 10.93 12.21
N SER A 70 -16.29 11.16 10.98
CA SER A 70 -15.07 10.59 10.42
C SER A 70 -13.82 10.95 11.23
N LYS A 71 -13.76 12.13 11.85
CA LYS A 71 -12.61 12.59 12.64
C LYS A 71 -12.45 11.77 13.91
N ILE A 72 -13.56 11.39 14.56
CA ILE A 72 -13.52 10.54 15.76
C ILE A 72 -12.95 9.16 15.42
N TRP A 73 -13.43 8.54 14.33
CA TRP A 73 -12.93 7.25 13.87
C TRP A 73 -11.45 7.29 13.48
N ASN A 74 -11.00 8.37 12.83
CA ASN A 74 -9.58 8.56 12.55
C ASN A 74 -8.76 8.66 13.84
N ASN A 75 -9.23 9.42 14.83
CA ASN A 75 -8.51 9.55 16.11
C ASN A 75 -8.43 8.20 16.85
N ILE A 76 -9.50 7.40 16.84
CA ILE A 76 -9.47 6.01 17.34
C ILE A 76 -8.38 5.20 16.63
N GLY A 77 -8.30 5.30 15.29
CA GLY A 77 -7.27 4.64 14.50
C GLY A 77 -5.85 5.06 14.89
N VAL A 78 -5.62 6.36 15.13
CA VAL A 78 -4.34 6.89 15.62
C VAL A 78 -3.99 6.34 17.00
N VAL A 79 -4.96 6.17 17.89
CA VAL A 79 -4.73 5.56 19.22
C VAL A 79 -4.37 4.08 19.10
N PHE A 80 -5.05 3.31 18.26
CA PHE A 80 -4.66 1.93 18.01
C PHE A 80 -3.26 1.82 17.39
N LEU A 81 -2.93 2.73 16.47
CA LEU A 81 -1.61 2.80 15.84
C LEU A 81 -0.50 3.07 16.86
N SER A 82 -0.71 3.99 17.82
CA SER A 82 0.28 4.29 18.87
C SER A 82 0.48 3.09 19.82
N MET A 83 -0.56 2.29 20.02
CA MET A 83 -0.50 1.01 20.74
C MET A 83 0.00 -0.17 19.89
N ARG A 84 0.41 0.06 18.63
CA ARG A 84 0.86 -0.96 17.66
C ARG A 84 -0.19 -2.03 17.32
N ARG A 85 -1.47 -1.73 17.53
CA ARG A 85 -2.61 -2.60 17.17
C ARG A 85 -3.05 -2.29 15.72
N TYR A 86 -2.25 -2.74 14.75
CA TYR A 86 -2.39 -2.30 13.36
C TYR A 86 -3.70 -2.71 12.69
N ASP A 87 -4.22 -3.91 12.96
CA ASP A 87 -5.46 -4.38 12.34
C ASP A 87 -6.67 -3.56 12.80
N GLU A 88 -6.73 -3.24 14.10
CA GLU A 88 -7.78 -2.39 14.66
C GLU A 88 -7.64 -0.93 14.22
N ALA A 89 -6.40 -0.43 14.08
CA ALA A 89 -6.15 0.87 13.50
C ALA A 89 -6.67 0.96 12.06
N LEU A 90 -6.38 -0.05 11.24
CA LEU A 90 -6.85 -0.11 9.85
C LEU A 90 -8.39 -0.19 9.78
N ALA A 91 -9.03 -0.97 10.66
CA ALA A 91 -10.48 -1.04 10.75
C ALA A 91 -11.10 0.33 11.09
N ALA A 92 -10.52 1.06 12.05
CA ALA A 92 -10.97 2.39 12.43
C ALA A 92 -10.77 3.43 11.31
N PHE A 93 -9.64 3.39 10.59
CA PHE A 93 -9.43 4.25 9.43
C PHE A 93 -10.39 3.92 8.28
N ASN A 94 -10.66 2.64 8.01
CA ASN A 94 -11.67 2.25 7.02
C ASN A 94 -13.07 2.73 7.41
N LYS A 95 -13.41 2.69 8.70
CA LYS A 95 -14.66 3.25 9.20
C LYS A 95 -14.71 4.77 8.97
N SER A 96 -13.64 5.50 9.29
CA SER A 96 -13.50 6.93 8.99
C SER A 96 -13.72 7.25 7.51
N ILE A 97 -13.08 6.49 6.60
CA ILE A 97 -13.23 6.62 5.15
C ILE A 97 -14.66 6.31 4.69
N SER A 98 -15.34 5.36 5.33
CA SER A 98 -16.74 5.04 4.98
C SER A 98 -17.73 6.14 5.37
N GLU A 99 -17.43 6.90 6.43
CA GLU A 99 -18.25 8.06 6.82
C GLU A 99 -17.90 9.30 5.97
N ASP A 100 -16.62 9.48 5.65
CA ASP A 100 -16.14 10.54 4.75
C ASP A 100 -15.00 10.03 3.85
N ASN A 101 -15.35 9.74 2.59
CA ASN A 101 -14.43 9.25 1.58
C ASN A 101 -13.44 10.33 1.07
N SER A 102 -13.56 11.56 1.54
CA SER A 102 -12.61 12.65 1.27
C SER A 102 -11.67 12.92 2.44
N PHE A 103 -11.78 12.17 3.55
CA PHE A 103 -10.98 12.40 4.75
C PHE A 103 -9.52 11.97 4.57
N SER A 104 -8.69 12.90 4.10
CA SER A 104 -7.30 12.66 3.70
C SER A 104 -6.44 11.99 4.78
N SER A 105 -6.59 12.39 6.05
CA SER A 105 -5.79 11.81 7.13
C SER A 105 -6.02 10.30 7.31
N ALA A 106 -7.27 9.82 7.12
CA ALA A 106 -7.55 8.39 7.24
C ALA A 106 -6.98 7.59 6.06
N HIS A 107 -7.09 8.11 4.83
CA HIS A 107 -6.43 7.50 3.66
C HIS A 107 -4.91 7.42 3.84
N TYR A 108 -4.28 8.50 4.29
CA TYR A 108 -2.84 8.55 4.50
C TYR A 108 -2.40 7.54 5.57
N ASN A 109 -3.07 7.52 6.72
CA ASN A 109 -2.75 6.60 7.81
C ASN A 109 -2.97 5.12 7.42
N ALA A 110 -4.07 4.81 6.73
CA ALA A 110 -4.32 3.46 6.20
C ALA A 110 -3.23 3.02 5.21
N GLY A 111 -2.86 3.90 4.27
CA GLY A 111 -1.77 3.67 3.32
C GLY A 111 -0.44 3.38 4.02
N MET A 112 -0.09 4.14 5.05
CA MET A 112 1.12 3.94 5.84
C MET A 112 1.14 2.60 6.60
N ILE A 113 0.01 2.17 7.16
CA ILE A 113 -0.12 0.85 7.78
C ILE A 113 0.08 -0.25 6.73
N LEU A 114 -0.59 -0.14 5.59
CA LEU A 114 -0.48 -1.13 4.51
C LEU A 114 0.95 -1.26 3.99
N MET A 115 1.67 -0.15 3.89
CA MET A 115 3.11 -0.15 3.57
C MET A 115 3.92 -0.95 4.59
N ARG A 116 3.66 -0.74 5.88
CA ARG A 116 4.33 -1.46 6.96
C ARG A 116 3.99 -2.95 6.98
N SER A 117 2.76 -3.31 6.60
CA SER A 117 2.30 -4.69 6.50
C SER A 117 2.73 -5.40 5.20
N GLY A 118 3.59 -4.79 4.37
CA GLY A 118 4.07 -5.39 3.13
C GLY A 118 3.00 -5.48 2.03
N LYS A 119 1.98 -4.60 2.07
CA LYS A 119 0.87 -4.53 1.10
C LYS A 119 0.93 -3.24 0.26
N PRO A 120 2.02 -2.98 -0.49
CA PRO A 120 2.21 -1.72 -1.20
C PRO A 120 1.16 -1.47 -2.30
N ALA A 121 0.63 -2.53 -2.94
CA ALA A 121 -0.42 -2.39 -3.95
C ALA A 121 -1.74 -1.84 -3.37
N ALA A 122 -2.10 -2.26 -2.15
CA ALA A 122 -3.26 -1.70 -1.46
C ALA A 122 -2.98 -0.27 -1.00
N ALA A 123 -1.77 0.02 -0.51
CA ALA A 123 -1.37 1.37 -0.11
C ALA A 123 -1.43 2.37 -1.27
N MET A 124 -1.00 1.97 -2.46
CA MET A 124 -1.07 2.80 -3.68
C MET A 124 -2.49 3.30 -3.95
N ARG A 125 -3.53 2.48 -3.72
CA ARG A 125 -4.93 2.90 -3.93
C ARG A 125 -5.32 4.07 -3.01
N HIS A 126 -4.91 4.03 -1.75
CA HIS A 126 -5.16 5.14 -0.81
C HIS A 126 -4.37 6.39 -1.20
N PHE A 127 -3.08 6.27 -1.55
CA PHE A 127 -2.28 7.42 -1.95
C PHE A 127 -2.73 8.03 -3.28
N HIS A 128 -3.16 7.21 -4.24
CA HIS A 128 -3.74 7.70 -5.48
C HIS A 128 -5.04 8.48 -5.23
N LYS A 129 -5.89 8.01 -4.31
CA LYS A 129 -7.07 8.76 -3.87
C LYS A 129 -6.69 10.13 -3.29
N LEU A 130 -5.62 10.21 -2.50
CA LEU A 130 -5.13 11.49 -1.96
C LEU A 130 -4.64 12.44 -3.04
N ILE A 131 -3.89 11.95 -4.03
CA ILE A 131 -3.45 12.75 -5.19
C ILE A 131 -4.65 13.33 -5.96
N ASN A 132 -5.75 12.55 -6.06
CA ASN A 132 -6.96 13.03 -6.72
C ASN A 132 -7.75 14.05 -5.87
N LEU A 133 -7.61 14.02 -4.55
CA LEU A 133 -8.25 14.97 -3.63
C LEU A 133 -7.48 16.30 -3.57
N ASP A 134 -6.14 16.22 -3.54
CA ASP A 134 -5.25 17.38 -3.54
C ASP A 134 -4.02 17.09 -4.42
N PRO A 135 -4.06 17.51 -5.70
CA PRO A 135 -2.97 17.28 -6.64
C PRO A 135 -1.69 18.07 -6.34
N GLU A 136 -1.76 19.14 -5.55
CA GLU A 136 -0.64 20.05 -5.25
C GLU A 136 0.17 19.59 -4.02
N ASP A 137 -0.41 18.69 -3.20
CA ASP A 137 0.33 18.10 -2.08
C ASP A 137 1.34 17.05 -2.57
N GLU A 138 2.58 17.53 -2.75
CA GLU A 138 3.73 16.73 -3.13
C GLU A 138 4.00 15.55 -2.17
N SER A 139 3.56 15.62 -0.91
CA SER A 139 3.73 14.52 0.05
C SER A 139 2.94 13.28 -0.36
N TYR A 140 1.77 13.43 -0.97
CA TYR A 140 0.96 12.32 -1.47
C TYR A 140 1.59 11.66 -2.69
N ARG A 141 2.15 12.45 -3.60
CA ARG A 141 2.92 11.94 -4.74
C ARG A 141 4.13 11.13 -4.28
N ARG A 142 4.90 11.66 -3.32
CA ARG A 142 6.04 10.95 -2.72
C ARG A 142 5.62 9.63 -2.06
N ALA A 143 4.50 9.62 -1.34
CA ALA A 143 3.98 8.41 -0.70
C ALA A 143 3.54 7.35 -1.73
N TYR A 144 2.84 7.78 -2.80
CA TYR A 144 2.46 6.92 -3.91
C TYR A 144 3.68 6.34 -4.63
N GLU A 145 4.66 7.17 -5.00
CA GLU A 145 5.88 6.73 -5.66
C GLU A 145 6.69 5.76 -4.79
N ARG A 146 6.77 6.01 -3.48
CA ARG A 146 7.37 5.07 -2.53
C ARG A 146 6.64 3.73 -2.50
N ALA A 147 5.31 3.72 -2.48
CA ALA A 147 4.52 2.50 -2.51
C ALA A 147 4.69 1.73 -3.83
N ARG A 148 4.64 2.44 -4.95
CA ARG A 148 4.89 1.91 -6.29
C ARG A 148 6.27 1.28 -6.40
N PHE A 149 7.29 1.96 -5.88
CA PHE A 149 8.64 1.47 -5.87
C PHE A 149 8.77 0.15 -5.09
N ILE A 150 8.23 0.10 -3.88
CA ILE A 150 8.26 -1.11 -3.05
C ILE A 150 7.45 -2.25 -3.69
N ARG A 151 6.36 -1.94 -4.38
CA ARG A 151 5.62 -2.95 -5.18
C ARG A 151 6.49 -3.52 -6.29
N LYS A 152 7.15 -2.66 -7.08
CA LYS A 152 8.07 -3.08 -8.17
C LYS A 152 9.17 -3.98 -7.62
N CYS A 153 9.77 -3.59 -6.51
CA CYS A 153 10.76 -4.35 -5.77
C CYS A 153 10.30 -5.78 -5.42
N PHE A 154 9.10 -5.93 -4.85
CA PHE A 154 8.52 -7.24 -4.54
C PHE A 154 8.24 -8.07 -5.80
N GLN A 155 7.77 -7.44 -6.88
CA GLN A 155 7.54 -8.12 -8.15
C GLN A 155 8.85 -8.65 -8.76
N GLN A 156 9.92 -7.84 -8.74
CA GLN A 156 11.22 -8.28 -9.24
C GLN A 156 11.75 -9.46 -8.41
N SER A 157 11.71 -9.33 -7.09
CA SER A 157 12.14 -10.39 -6.18
C SER A 157 11.35 -11.69 -6.38
N ALA A 158 10.03 -11.60 -6.57
CA ALA A 158 9.20 -12.77 -6.82
C ALA A 158 9.54 -13.47 -8.14
N GLY A 159 9.77 -12.74 -9.23
CA GLY A 159 10.14 -13.34 -10.52
C GLY A 159 11.48 -14.06 -10.49
N TRP A 160 12.46 -13.51 -9.78
CA TRP A 160 13.75 -14.18 -9.58
C TRP A 160 13.66 -15.39 -8.67
N ARG A 161 12.83 -15.33 -7.62
CA ARG A 161 12.52 -16.49 -6.77
C ARG A 161 11.87 -17.61 -7.58
N ASP A 162 10.92 -17.27 -8.46
CA ASP A 162 10.31 -18.23 -9.37
C ASP A 162 11.36 -18.86 -10.27
N LEU A 163 12.36 -18.09 -10.71
CA LEU A 163 13.54 -18.56 -11.44
C LEU A 163 14.57 -19.31 -10.58
N GLY A 164 14.34 -19.50 -9.27
CA GLY A 164 15.22 -20.21 -8.35
C GLY A 164 16.47 -19.44 -7.93
N LEU A 165 16.47 -18.11 -8.06
CA LEU A 165 17.49 -17.23 -7.51
C LEU A 165 16.95 -16.58 -6.23
N GLU A 166 17.67 -16.75 -5.12
CA GLU A 166 17.30 -16.12 -3.86
C GLU A 166 17.81 -14.68 -3.82
N ILE A 167 16.90 -13.72 -3.59
CA ILE A 167 17.19 -12.27 -3.61
C ILE A 167 17.01 -11.66 -2.20
N SER A 168 17.15 -12.47 -1.17
CA SER A 168 16.86 -12.11 0.23
C SER A 168 17.64 -10.89 0.73
N GLU A 169 18.91 -10.74 0.34
CA GLU A 169 19.73 -9.57 0.70
C GLU A 169 19.20 -8.27 0.08
N LEU A 170 18.73 -8.32 -1.17
CA LEU A 170 18.16 -7.16 -1.84
C LEU A 170 16.80 -6.77 -1.25
N ILE A 171 16.01 -7.74 -0.75
CA ILE A 171 14.77 -7.51 0.01
C ILE A 171 15.08 -6.73 1.30
N ASN A 172 16.15 -7.08 2.01
CA ASN A 172 16.57 -6.33 3.19
C ASN A 172 16.96 -4.89 2.86
N THR A 173 17.57 -4.65 1.70
CA THR A 173 17.85 -3.29 1.18
C THR A 173 16.56 -2.50 0.91
N ILE A 174 15.48 -3.14 0.44
CA ILE A 174 14.17 -2.48 0.25
C ILE A 174 13.59 -2.01 1.60
N ILE A 175 13.69 -2.84 2.63
CA ILE A 175 13.15 -2.55 3.96
C ILE A 175 13.96 -1.44 4.65
N SER A 176 15.29 -1.47 4.49
CA SER A 176 16.20 -0.57 5.20
C SER A 176 16.48 0.74 4.46
N ASN A 177 16.57 0.73 3.12
CA ASN A 177 16.86 1.92 2.32
C ASN A 177 16.35 1.80 0.86
N PRO A 178 15.06 2.11 0.61
CA PRO A 178 14.48 2.04 -0.74
C PRO A 178 15.26 2.84 -1.79
N GLY A 179 15.85 3.99 -1.41
CA GLY A 179 16.57 4.86 -2.34
C GLY A 179 17.83 4.21 -2.95
N LYS A 180 18.39 3.18 -2.31
CA LYS A 180 19.57 2.45 -2.81
C LYS A 180 19.21 1.24 -3.67
N PHE A 181 17.95 0.81 -3.69
CA PHE A 181 17.59 -0.45 -4.36
C PHE A 181 17.88 -0.42 -5.86
N GLU A 182 17.64 0.68 -6.58
CA GLU A 182 17.94 0.72 -8.03
C GLU A 182 19.43 0.60 -8.33
N GLN A 183 20.30 1.06 -7.42
CA GLN A 183 21.74 0.85 -7.55
C GLN A 183 22.10 -0.61 -7.22
N SER A 184 21.69 -1.10 -6.05
CA SER A 184 21.99 -2.46 -5.60
C SER A 184 21.40 -3.54 -6.51
N TYR A 185 20.23 -3.29 -7.10
CA TYR A 185 19.61 -4.20 -8.07
C TYR A 185 20.41 -4.24 -9.36
N ARG A 186 20.96 -3.11 -9.79
CA ARG A 186 21.84 -3.04 -10.96
C ARG A 186 23.11 -3.84 -10.75
N GLU A 187 23.75 -3.65 -9.59
CA GLU A 187 24.96 -4.38 -9.18
C GLU A 187 24.69 -5.89 -9.06
N TYR A 188 23.51 -6.26 -8.56
CA TYR A 188 23.05 -7.64 -8.53
C TYR A 188 22.92 -8.23 -9.95
N LEU A 189 22.23 -7.53 -10.85
CA LEU A 189 22.09 -7.97 -12.25
C LEU A 189 23.45 -8.11 -12.94
N ASP A 190 24.36 -7.16 -12.74
CA ASP A 190 25.72 -7.22 -13.28
C ASP A 190 26.50 -8.43 -12.75
N THR A 191 26.30 -8.78 -11.47
CA THR A 191 26.89 -9.98 -10.87
C THR A 191 26.34 -11.27 -11.49
N VAL A 192 25.01 -11.39 -11.59
CA VAL A 192 24.34 -12.55 -12.22
C VAL A 192 24.79 -12.73 -13.66
N ILE A 193 24.86 -11.65 -14.44
CA ILE A 193 25.32 -11.69 -15.83
C ILE A 193 26.76 -12.20 -15.90
N ARG A 194 27.66 -11.70 -15.05
CA ARG A 194 29.07 -12.08 -15.03
C ARG A 194 29.29 -13.55 -14.63
N GLU A 195 28.57 -14.04 -13.63
CA GLU A 195 28.68 -15.43 -13.17
C GLU A 195 28.15 -16.44 -14.20
N LEU A 196 27.06 -16.06 -14.88
CA LEU A 196 26.43 -16.91 -15.90
C LEU A 196 27.08 -16.76 -17.29
N SER A 197 27.75 -15.64 -17.60
CA SER A 197 28.29 -15.40 -18.95
C SER A 197 29.32 -16.44 -19.39
N LEU A 198 30.08 -17.00 -18.45
CA LEU A 198 31.16 -17.95 -18.76
C LEU A 198 30.67 -19.40 -18.88
N THR A 199 29.48 -19.71 -18.37
CA THR A 199 29.02 -21.10 -18.15
C THR A 199 27.81 -21.48 -18.97
N VAL A 200 27.03 -20.51 -19.45
CA VAL A 200 25.67 -20.76 -19.94
C VAL A 200 25.59 -20.96 -21.46
N PHE A 201 26.56 -20.41 -22.19
CA PHE A 201 26.62 -20.49 -23.66
C PHE A 201 27.99 -20.92 -24.19
N ASP A 202 28.88 -21.47 -23.36
CA ASP A 202 30.22 -21.93 -23.79
C ASP A 202 31.02 -20.86 -24.58
N ASN A 203 30.88 -19.58 -24.20
CA ASN A 203 31.42 -18.41 -24.92
C ASN A 203 30.86 -18.16 -26.34
N ASP A 204 29.78 -18.83 -26.73
CA ASP A 204 29.06 -18.61 -27.99
C ASP A 204 28.14 -17.38 -27.89
N GLN A 205 28.67 -16.23 -28.32
CA GLN A 205 27.95 -14.96 -28.34
C GLN A 205 26.78 -14.94 -29.34
N GLU A 206 26.86 -15.67 -30.44
CA GLU A 206 25.79 -15.71 -31.44
C GLU A 206 24.57 -16.44 -30.87
N ARG A 207 24.80 -17.58 -30.23
CA ARG A 207 23.73 -18.35 -29.57
C ARG A 207 23.08 -17.58 -28.42
N ALA A 208 23.87 -16.85 -27.64
CA ALA A 208 23.35 -15.98 -26.59
C ALA A 208 22.48 -14.85 -27.17
N THR A 209 22.93 -14.22 -28.26
CA THR A 209 22.20 -13.14 -28.95
C THR A 209 20.90 -13.65 -29.58
N ALA A 210 20.94 -14.81 -30.23
CA ALA A 210 19.75 -15.45 -30.79
C ALA A 210 18.72 -15.81 -29.71
N SER A 211 19.18 -16.33 -28.56
CA SER A 211 18.32 -16.65 -27.42
C SER A 211 17.67 -15.39 -26.81
N LEU A 212 18.42 -14.29 -26.71
CA LEU A 212 17.92 -12.98 -26.27
C LEU A 212 16.84 -12.43 -27.22
N GLN A 213 17.09 -12.47 -28.52
CA GLN A 213 16.13 -12.03 -29.54
C GLN A 213 14.86 -12.89 -29.52
N LYS A 214 15.01 -14.21 -29.39
CA LYS A 214 13.88 -15.14 -29.22
C LYS A 214 13.06 -14.77 -27.99
N LEU A 215 13.71 -14.56 -26.84
CA LEU A 215 13.00 -14.20 -25.61
C LEU A 215 12.28 -12.85 -25.72
N GLN A 216 12.92 -11.84 -26.32
CA GLN A 216 12.30 -10.54 -26.61
C GLN A 216 11.06 -10.69 -27.50
N GLY A 217 11.15 -11.52 -28.55
CA GLY A 217 10.01 -11.82 -29.42
C GLY A 217 8.86 -12.49 -28.67
N MET A 218 9.16 -13.42 -27.75
CA MET A 218 8.15 -14.11 -26.94
C MET A 218 7.38 -13.18 -25.99
N ILE A 219 8.01 -12.12 -25.48
CA ILE A 219 7.37 -11.19 -24.54
C ILE A 219 6.78 -9.93 -25.18
N ARG A 220 7.05 -9.67 -26.46
CA ARG A 220 6.80 -8.37 -27.13
C ARG A 220 5.39 -7.81 -26.98
N ASP A 221 4.36 -8.66 -27.04
CA ASP A 221 2.97 -8.18 -27.15
C ASP A 221 2.20 -8.16 -25.83
N SER A 222 2.25 -9.25 -25.05
CA SER A 222 1.46 -9.38 -23.81
C SER A 222 2.29 -9.84 -22.60
N GLY A 223 3.61 -9.96 -22.77
CA GLY A 223 4.45 -10.67 -21.84
C GLY A 223 4.11 -12.16 -21.72
N MET A 224 4.82 -12.86 -20.86
CA MET A 224 4.62 -14.29 -20.65
C MET A 224 4.90 -14.68 -19.20
N SER A 225 4.12 -15.60 -18.64
CA SER A 225 4.39 -16.12 -17.30
C SER A 225 5.75 -16.82 -17.25
N VAL A 226 6.45 -16.70 -16.12
CA VAL A 226 7.77 -17.32 -15.93
C VAL A 226 7.71 -18.84 -16.13
N GLN A 227 6.61 -19.48 -15.72
CA GLN A 227 6.37 -20.90 -15.94
C GLN A 227 6.27 -21.25 -17.43
N ARG A 228 5.51 -20.47 -18.21
CA ARG A 228 5.38 -20.71 -19.65
C ARG A 228 6.68 -20.42 -20.41
N LEU A 229 7.42 -19.39 -20.00
CA LEU A 229 8.75 -19.10 -20.57
C LEU A 229 9.70 -20.29 -20.40
N ARG A 230 9.69 -20.95 -19.24
CA ARG A 230 10.49 -22.16 -19.02
C ARG A 230 10.15 -23.29 -19.99
N LEU A 231 8.86 -23.50 -20.24
CA LEU A 231 8.39 -24.59 -21.10
C LEU A 231 8.58 -24.29 -22.59
N SER A 232 8.36 -23.05 -23.02
CA SER A 232 8.30 -22.69 -24.45
C SER A 232 9.61 -22.13 -25.02
N SER A 233 10.54 -21.67 -24.17
CA SER A 233 11.81 -21.09 -24.65
C SER A 233 12.78 -22.14 -25.17
N GLY A 234 12.71 -23.38 -24.68
CA GLY A 234 13.72 -24.42 -24.94
C GLY A 234 15.09 -24.09 -24.33
N LEU A 235 15.16 -23.13 -23.41
CA LEU A 235 16.37 -22.71 -22.70
C LEU A 235 16.47 -23.46 -21.38
N THR A 236 17.70 -23.72 -20.93
CA THR A 236 17.93 -24.16 -19.55
C THR A 236 17.55 -23.03 -18.58
N ILE A 237 17.39 -23.37 -17.30
CA ILE A 237 17.07 -22.37 -16.27
C ILE A 237 18.14 -21.26 -16.18
N ASP A 238 19.42 -21.62 -16.36
CA ASP A 238 20.54 -20.67 -16.31
C ASP A 238 20.63 -19.82 -17.58
N GLN A 239 20.33 -20.38 -18.75
CA GLN A 239 20.13 -19.63 -20.00
C GLN A 239 19.01 -18.62 -19.88
N LEU A 240 17.89 -19.02 -19.28
CA LEU A 240 16.76 -18.14 -19.06
C LEU A 240 17.11 -17.02 -18.06
N ARG A 241 17.78 -17.34 -16.94
CA ARG A 241 18.25 -16.35 -15.95
C ARG A 241 19.19 -15.33 -16.58
N PHE A 242 20.18 -15.79 -17.34
CA PHE A 242 21.12 -14.92 -18.04
C PHE A 242 20.39 -13.99 -19.01
N CYS A 243 19.54 -14.53 -19.89
CA CYS A 243 18.83 -13.73 -20.88
C CYS A 243 17.94 -12.68 -20.21
N ILE A 244 17.20 -13.06 -19.17
CA ILE A 244 16.33 -12.13 -18.43
C ILE A 244 17.17 -11.06 -17.73
N ALA A 245 18.29 -11.41 -17.11
CA ALA A 245 19.15 -10.46 -16.43
C ALA A 245 19.68 -9.39 -17.40
N VAL A 246 20.14 -9.81 -18.59
CA VAL A 246 20.60 -8.89 -19.65
C VAL A 246 19.47 -7.97 -20.11
N LEU A 247 18.25 -8.48 -20.30
CA LEU A 247 17.11 -7.67 -20.71
C LEU A 247 16.70 -6.65 -19.65
N MET A 248 16.67 -7.05 -18.38
CA MET A 248 16.36 -6.15 -17.27
C MET A 248 17.44 -5.09 -17.10
N ARG A 249 18.71 -5.47 -17.24
CA ARG A 249 19.85 -4.54 -17.17
C ARG A 249 19.80 -3.49 -18.28
N ALA A 250 19.33 -3.88 -19.46
CA ALA A 250 19.08 -2.99 -20.59
C ALA A 250 17.74 -2.23 -20.51
N LYS A 251 16.97 -2.38 -19.42
CA LYS A 251 15.63 -1.81 -19.23
C LYS A 251 14.67 -2.16 -20.39
N LYS A 252 14.76 -3.40 -20.90
CA LYS A 252 13.89 -3.92 -21.98
C LYS A 252 12.79 -4.85 -21.47
N ALA A 253 12.92 -5.35 -20.26
CA ALA A 253 11.93 -6.21 -19.63
C ALA A 253 11.83 -5.95 -18.12
N GLU A 254 10.70 -6.29 -17.52
CA GLU A 254 10.51 -6.27 -16.07
C GLU A 254 9.53 -7.36 -15.63
N PHE A 255 9.63 -7.78 -14.37
CA PHE A 255 8.63 -8.66 -13.77
C PHE A 255 7.40 -7.85 -13.33
N LYS A 256 6.20 -8.32 -13.70
CA LYS A 256 4.92 -7.85 -13.17
C LYS A 256 4.14 -9.03 -12.60
N SER A 257 3.29 -8.76 -11.62
CA SER A 257 2.34 -9.76 -11.12
C SER A 257 0.98 -9.56 -11.79
N ALA A 258 0.42 -10.64 -12.31
CA ALA A 258 -0.92 -10.69 -12.90
C ALA A 258 -1.54 -12.06 -12.63
N ARG A 259 -2.83 -12.10 -12.26
CA ARG A 259 -3.59 -13.35 -12.02
C ARG A 259 -2.91 -14.33 -11.03
N LYS A 260 -2.25 -13.79 -9.99
CA LYS A 260 -1.47 -14.54 -8.98
C LYS A 260 -0.20 -15.23 -9.52
N GLU A 261 0.22 -14.91 -10.74
CA GLU A 261 1.48 -15.37 -11.33
C GLU A 261 2.45 -14.20 -11.56
N ILE A 262 3.73 -14.50 -11.72
CA ILE A 262 4.74 -13.54 -12.20
C ILE A 262 4.94 -13.69 -13.70
N TRP A 263 4.88 -12.55 -14.37
CA TRP A 263 5.02 -12.39 -15.81
C TRP A 263 6.27 -11.57 -16.10
N LEU A 264 7.02 -11.98 -17.12
CA LEU A 264 8.01 -11.13 -17.74
C LEU A 264 7.33 -10.35 -18.86
N VAL A 265 7.35 -9.03 -18.77
CA VAL A 265 6.74 -8.12 -19.75
C VAL A 265 7.81 -7.20 -20.34
N PRO A 266 7.58 -6.62 -21.53
CA PRO A 266 8.42 -5.54 -22.04
C PRO A 266 8.39 -4.34 -21.08
N ALA A 267 9.52 -3.67 -20.93
CA ALA A 267 9.58 -2.43 -20.16
C ALA A 267 8.89 -1.29 -20.94
N GLY A 268 7.99 -0.54 -20.29
CA GLY A 268 7.23 0.57 -20.89
C GLY A 268 6.39 1.33 -19.86
N GLU A 269 5.94 2.54 -20.22
CA GLU A 269 5.12 3.40 -19.36
C GLU A 269 3.72 2.79 -19.12
N GLU A 270 3.50 2.44 -17.84
CA GLU A 270 2.24 2.42 -17.11
C GLU A 270 0.93 2.21 -17.86
N GLU A 271 0.64 0.96 -18.22
CA GLU A 271 -0.70 0.45 -17.99
C GLU A 271 -0.67 -0.49 -16.79
N GLU A 272 -1.30 -0.03 -15.70
CA GLU A 272 -1.90 -0.96 -14.76
C GLU A 272 -2.72 -1.94 -15.60
N MET A 273 -2.33 -3.22 -15.60
CA MET A 273 -3.30 -4.25 -15.93
C MET A 273 -4.44 -4.03 -14.95
N GLN A 274 -5.50 -3.37 -15.43
CA GLN A 274 -6.72 -3.16 -14.69
C GLN A 274 -7.08 -4.52 -14.13
N SER A 275 -7.11 -4.62 -12.80
CA SER A 275 -7.81 -5.70 -12.12
C SER A 275 -9.29 -5.49 -12.43
N SER A 276 -9.69 -5.88 -13.64
CA SER A 276 -11.08 -5.97 -14.04
C SER A 276 -11.71 -7.05 -13.18
N GLY A 277 -12.42 -6.61 -12.15
CA GLY A 277 -13.51 -7.33 -11.50
C GLY A 277 -13.10 -8.48 -10.57
N ASP A 278 -12.69 -8.15 -9.36
CA ASP A 278 -13.00 -8.98 -8.18
C ASP A 278 -13.87 -8.13 -7.24
N ASP A 279 -15.10 -7.86 -7.71
CA ASP A 279 -16.25 -7.38 -6.93
C ASP A 279 -17.51 -7.51 -7.81
N ARG A 280 -17.82 -8.75 -8.23
CA ARG A 280 -19.19 -9.14 -8.56
C ARG A 280 -19.64 -10.22 -7.58
N ALA A 281 -19.81 -9.81 -6.33
CA ALA A 281 -20.64 -10.54 -5.39
C ALA A 281 -22.07 -9.98 -5.47
N SER A 282 -22.96 -10.82 -6.01
CA SER A 282 -24.35 -10.95 -5.56
C SER A 282 -25.35 -9.84 -5.90
N SER A 283 -26.10 -10.03 -6.99
CA SER A 283 -27.57 -10.15 -6.92
C SER A 283 -28.12 -10.86 -8.18
N PRO A 284 -29.18 -11.68 -8.04
CA PRO A 284 -29.53 -12.69 -9.02
C PRO A 284 -30.50 -12.19 -10.10
N VAL A 285 -30.37 -12.81 -11.27
CA VAL A 285 -31.44 -13.20 -12.22
C VAL A 285 -32.80 -12.50 -12.04
N ALA A 286 -33.13 -11.60 -12.98
CA ALA A 286 -34.51 -11.38 -13.40
C ALA A 286 -34.59 -11.67 -14.90
N GLY A 287 -34.96 -12.91 -15.21
CA GLY A 287 -35.24 -13.37 -16.56
C GLY A 287 -36.47 -12.67 -17.13
N SER A 288 -36.43 -12.44 -18.44
CA SER A 288 -37.55 -11.99 -19.24
C SER A 288 -38.81 -12.83 -19.01
N ARG A 289 -39.96 -12.19 -18.82
CA ARG A 289 -41.22 -12.74 -19.31
C ARG A 289 -42.01 -11.65 -20.03
N ARG A 290 -42.43 -12.04 -21.24
CA ARG A 290 -43.25 -11.31 -22.19
C ARG A 290 -44.65 -11.05 -21.64
N SER A 291 -45.26 -10.04 -22.26
CA SER A 291 -46.64 -9.56 -22.30
C SER A 291 -47.77 -10.55 -21.97
N PRO A 292 -48.96 -9.99 -21.66
CA PRO A 292 -50.06 -10.25 -22.58
C PRO A 292 -50.85 -8.99 -23.00
N THR A 293 -51.41 -9.14 -24.19
CA THR A 293 -52.43 -8.38 -24.90
C THR A 293 -53.77 -8.25 -24.17
N THR A 294 -54.65 -7.43 -24.78
CA THR A 294 -56.09 -7.19 -24.54
C THR A 294 -56.36 -6.14 -23.47
N SER A 295 -57.18 -5.10 -23.70
CA SER A 295 -58.15 -4.78 -24.77
C SER A 295 -58.38 -3.28 -24.79
#